data_AF-A0A354Y987-F1
#
_entry.id   AF-A0A354Y987-F1
#
_cell.length_a   1.000
_cell.length_b   1.000
_cell.length_c   1.000
_cell.angle_alpha   90.00
_cell.angle_beta   90.00
_cell.angle_gamma   90.00
#
_symmetry.space_group_name_H-M   'P 1'
#
loop_
_entity.id
_entity.type
_entity.pdbx_description
1 polymer ?
#
loop_
_entity_poly.entity_id
_entity_poly.type
_entity_poly.pdbx_seq_one_letter_code
_entity_poly.pdbx_strand_id
1 'polypeptide(L)'
;AVRLAAKLGFEIEAATAEPIPRLAGLLDEAAPARLFEEILKLFLSGHGVAGFEGLERYGLLQALFPESAAALRSNRSGALRRMLIEGLRNTDARVANDEPVSPSFLFALLMWPAFCRTLIALQRQGVQEEEAQRRAADRVTLHQLERVALPRRFSLPMQEIWLLQARFASRQRKRVFRTLAHPRFRAAFDFLMLRQVASPDHAADVEFWRDAQQQSGQELVSAIEAAGAEASEEGAAP
;
A
#
# COMPACT_ATOMS: atom_id res chain seq x y z
N ALA A 1 3.75 -19.23 15.64
CA ALA A 1 2.36 -19.46 16.07
C ALA A 1 1.36 -18.74 15.16
N VAL A 2 1.37 -17.39 15.07
CA VAL A 2 0.39 -16.61 14.28
C VAL A 2 0.21 -17.09 12.83
N ARG A 3 1.30 -17.34 12.09
CA ARG A 3 1.22 -17.86 10.72
C ARG A 3 0.47 -19.20 10.62
N LEU A 4 0.69 -20.11 11.57
CA LEU A 4 0.05 -21.42 11.58
C LEU A 4 -1.43 -21.30 11.95
N ALA A 5 -1.74 -20.48 12.96
CA ALA A 5 -3.11 -20.14 13.35
C ALA A 5 -3.90 -19.56 12.16
N ALA A 6 -3.32 -18.59 11.45
CA ALA A 6 -3.92 -17.98 10.27
C ALA A 6 -4.16 -18.99 9.14
N LYS A 7 -3.18 -19.87 8.87
CA LYS A 7 -3.28 -20.88 7.80
C LYS A 7 -4.32 -21.97 8.10
N LEU A 8 -4.37 -22.43 9.35
CA LEU A 8 -5.19 -23.58 9.75
C LEU A 8 -6.57 -23.18 10.28
N GLY A 9 -6.83 -21.88 10.47
CA GLY A 9 -8.08 -21.40 11.06
C GLY A 9 -8.21 -21.76 12.54
N PHE A 10 -7.08 -21.91 13.25
CA PHE A 10 -7.06 -22.26 14.68
C PHE A 10 -6.79 -21.03 15.55
N GLU A 11 -7.31 -21.07 16.77
CA GLU A 11 -6.92 -20.14 17.81
C GLU A 11 -5.67 -20.63 18.53
N ILE A 12 -4.81 -19.70 18.94
CA ILE A 12 -3.65 -20.04 19.78
C ILE A 12 -4.16 -20.23 21.19
N GLU A 13 -3.82 -21.37 21.81
CA GLU A 13 -4.15 -21.67 23.20
C GLU A 13 -3.74 -20.52 24.14
N ALA A 14 -4.57 -20.21 25.12
CA ALA A 14 -4.49 -18.97 25.90
C ALA A 14 -3.16 -18.79 26.63
N ALA A 15 -2.63 -19.83 27.29
CA ALA A 15 -1.35 -19.78 27.97
C ALA A 15 -0.17 -19.62 27.00
N THR A 16 -0.30 -20.15 25.78
CA THR A 16 0.67 -19.97 24.69
C THR A 16 0.61 -18.56 24.09
N ALA A 17 -0.59 -17.97 24.03
CA ALA A 17 -0.83 -16.64 23.49
C ALA A 17 -0.42 -15.51 24.44
N GLU A 18 -0.62 -15.68 25.75
CA GLU A 18 -0.34 -14.68 26.79
C GLU A 18 1.05 -14.04 26.67
N PRO A 19 2.16 -14.79 26.53
CA PRO A 19 3.48 -14.17 26.54
C PRO A 19 3.81 -13.43 25.24
N ILE A 20 3.09 -13.68 24.13
CA ILE A 20 3.45 -13.17 22.80
C ILE A 20 3.58 -11.64 22.77
N PRO A 21 2.62 -10.84 23.27
CA PRO A 21 2.75 -9.38 23.25
C PRO A 21 3.91 -8.88 24.12
N ARG A 22 4.17 -9.53 25.25
CA ARG A 22 5.25 -9.16 26.18
C ARG A 22 6.63 -9.46 25.59
N LEU A 23 6.73 -10.53 24.81
CA LEU A 23 7.96 -10.98 24.16
C LEU A 23 8.13 -10.45 22.73
N ALA A 24 7.19 -9.68 22.20
CA ALA A 24 7.22 -9.18 20.83
C ALA A 24 8.51 -8.41 20.49
N GLY A 25 9.08 -7.70 21.47
CA GLY A 25 10.34 -6.97 21.31
C GLY A 25 11.55 -7.86 21.02
N LEU A 26 11.51 -9.16 21.36
CA LEU A 26 12.59 -10.11 21.04
C LEU A 26 12.74 -10.33 19.53
N LEU A 27 11.76 -9.92 18.71
CA LEU A 27 11.92 -9.92 17.26
C LEU A 27 13.06 -9.01 16.80
N ASP A 28 13.45 -8.02 17.60
CA ASP A 28 14.56 -7.11 17.31
C ASP A 28 15.92 -7.83 17.34
N GLU A 29 16.01 -8.96 18.04
CA GLU A 29 17.21 -9.81 18.09
C GLU A 29 17.29 -10.79 16.90
N ALA A 30 16.20 -10.95 16.15
CA ALA A 30 16.17 -11.82 14.99
C ALA A 30 16.88 -11.17 13.80
N ALA A 31 17.56 -11.99 12.99
CA ALA A 31 18.20 -11.51 11.77
C ALA A 31 17.15 -10.83 10.84
N PRO A 32 17.38 -9.58 10.37
CA PRO A 32 16.41 -8.86 9.53
C PRO A 32 15.99 -9.60 8.26
N ALA A 33 16.89 -10.40 7.67
CA ALA A 33 16.59 -11.27 6.53
C ALA A 33 15.64 -12.41 6.88
N ARG A 34 15.71 -12.95 8.10
CA ARG A 34 14.78 -13.98 8.57
C ARG A 34 13.38 -13.39 8.75
N LEU A 35 13.27 -12.18 9.29
CA LEU A 35 11.99 -11.49 9.41
C LEU A 35 11.35 -11.23 8.05
N PHE A 36 12.15 -10.83 7.05
CA PHE A 36 11.68 -10.67 5.67
C PHE A 36 11.05 -11.97 5.13
N GLU A 37 11.76 -13.09 5.25
CA GLU A 37 11.26 -14.40 4.81
C GLU A 37 9.97 -14.82 5.54
N GLU A 38 9.87 -14.58 6.85
CA GLU A 38 8.65 -14.91 7.60
C GLU A 38 7.48 -13.99 7.25
N ILE A 39 7.72 -12.71 6.93
CA ILE A 39 6.70 -11.79 6.40
C ILE A 39 6.17 -12.30 5.07
N LEU A 40 7.04 -12.71 4.15
CA LEU A 40 6.60 -13.28 2.86
C LEU A 40 5.76 -14.54 3.08
N LYS A 41 6.20 -15.48 3.93
CA LYS A 41 5.44 -16.70 4.24
C LYS A 41 4.10 -16.40 4.92
N LEU A 42 4.03 -15.35 5.73
CA LEU A 42 2.79 -14.97 6.40
C LEU A 42 1.77 -14.40 5.42
N PHE A 43 2.18 -13.47 4.56
CA PHE A 43 1.25 -12.71 3.72
C PHE A 43 1.06 -13.26 2.30
N LEU A 44 2.01 -14.03 1.78
CA LEU A 44 1.95 -14.59 0.42
C LEU A 44 1.59 -16.08 0.43
N SER A 45 0.95 -16.56 1.50
CA SER A 45 0.49 -17.96 1.63
C SER A 45 -1.02 -18.14 1.48
N GLY A 46 -1.77 -17.10 1.08
CA GLY A 46 -3.22 -17.15 0.90
C GLY A 46 -4.02 -16.90 2.18
N HIS A 47 -3.35 -16.46 3.26
CA HIS A 47 -3.95 -16.19 4.57
C HIS A 47 -3.47 -14.87 5.18
N GLY A 48 -3.12 -13.90 4.33
CA GLY A 48 -2.60 -12.60 4.69
C GLY A 48 -3.54 -11.79 5.57
N VAL A 49 -4.86 -11.81 5.32
CA VAL A 49 -5.83 -11.11 6.18
C VAL A 49 -5.78 -11.65 7.61
N ALA A 50 -5.93 -12.96 7.78
CA ALA A 50 -5.87 -13.61 9.09
C ALA A 50 -4.50 -13.42 9.75
N GLY A 51 -3.42 -13.43 8.95
CA GLY A 51 -2.07 -13.13 9.39
C GLY A 51 -1.95 -11.71 9.97
N PHE A 52 -2.45 -10.70 9.25
CA PHE A 52 -2.44 -9.31 9.69
C PHE A 52 -3.20 -9.11 11.00
N GLU A 53 -4.44 -9.61 11.06
CA GLU A 53 -5.29 -9.48 12.25
C GLU A 53 -4.68 -10.21 13.45
N GLY A 54 -4.00 -11.33 13.21
CA GLY A 54 -3.20 -12.00 14.22
C GLY A 54 -2.03 -11.14 14.71
N LEU A 55 -1.27 -10.50 13.80
CA LEU A 55 -0.19 -9.59 14.21
C LEU A 55 -0.71 -8.41 15.04
N GLU A 56 -1.88 -7.86 14.70
CA GLU A 56 -2.54 -6.82 15.49
C GLU A 56 -2.94 -7.34 16.88
N ARG A 57 -3.66 -8.47 16.92
CA ARG A 57 -4.18 -9.08 18.16
C ARG A 57 -3.08 -9.40 19.15
N TYR A 58 -1.94 -9.92 18.68
CA TYR A 58 -0.83 -10.34 19.54
C TYR A 58 0.27 -9.29 19.67
N GLY A 59 0.05 -8.03 19.23
CA GLY A 59 1.01 -6.95 19.42
C GLY A 59 2.32 -7.11 18.63
N LEU A 60 2.33 -7.92 17.58
CA LEU A 60 3.51 -8.18 16.75
C LEU A 60 3.64 -7.16 15.61
N LEU A 61 2.54 -6.52 15.19
CA LEU A 61 2.57 -5.52 14.11
C LEU A 61 3.51 -4.35 14.45
N GLN A 62 3.54 -3.89 15.70
CA GLN A 62 4.42 -2.80 16.13
C GLN A 62 5.90 -3.19 16.16
N ALA A 63 6.21 -4.46 16.37
CA ALA A 63 7.59 -4.94 16.36
C ALA A 63 8.12 -5.00 14.92
N LEU A 64 7.29 -5.51 14.00
CA LEU A 64 7.66 -5.69 12.59
C LEU A 64 7.57 -4.41 11.76
N PHE A 65 6.54 -3.59 11.97
CA PHE A 65 6.21 -2.38 11.21
C PHE A 65 5.84 -1.21 12.13
N PRO A 66 6.77 -0.70 12.94
CA PRO A 66 6.49 0.28 13.99
C PRO A 66 5.81 1.55 13.48
N GLU A 67 6.28 2.11 12.35
CA GLU A 67 5.70 3.33 11.79
C GLU A 67 4.29 3.11 11.22
N SER A 68 4.06 1.98 10.55
CA SER A 68 2.72 1.64 10.05
C SER A 68 1.76 1.38 11.20
N ALA A 69 2.19 0.67 12.24
CA ALA A 69 1.38 0.43 13.43
C ALA A 69 0.99 1.75 14.11
N ALA A 70 1.93 2.71 14.22
CA ALA A 70 1.65 4.04 14.77
C ALA A 70 0.69 4.84 13.86
N ALA A 71 0.85 4.75 12.54
CA ALA A 71 -0.05 5.41 11.59
C ALA A 71 -1.46 4.83 11.62
N LEU A 72 -1.62 3.51 11.70
CA LEU A 72 -2.91 2.84 11.83
C LEU A 72 -3.63 3.22 13.13
N ARG A 73 -2.92 3.25 14.28
CA ARG A 73 -3.50 3.69 15.56
C ARG A 73 -3.96 5.15 15.55
N SER A 74 -3.26 6.03 14.83
CA SER A 74 -3.61 7.45 14.74
C SER A 74 -4.67 7.75 13.66
N ASN A 75 -4.97 6.81 12.76
CA ASN A 75 -5.99 6.95 11.74
C ASN A 75 -7.39 6.61 12.28
N ARG A 76 -8.02 7.57 12.96
CA ARG A 76 -9.34 7.39 13.61
C ARG A 76 -10.45 6.91 12.67
N SER A 77 -10.39 7.27 11.39
CA SER A 77 -11.40 6.83 10.41
C SER A 77 -11.31 5.34 10.06
N GLY A 78 -10.20 4.66 10.40
CA GLY A 78 -9.92 3.28 10.02
C GLY A 78 -9.74 3.05 8.52
N ALA A 79 -9.72 4.11 7.72
CA ALA A 79 -9.65 4.04 6.26
C ALA A 79 -8.38 3.32 5.78
N LEU A 80 -7.23 3.62 6.39
CA LEU A 80 -5.97 2.97 6.04
C LEU A 80 -5.98 1.48 6.39
N ARG A 81 -6.60 1.10 7.52
CA ARG A 81 -6.76 -0.32 7.88
C ARG A 81 -7.68 -1.04 6.89
N ARG A 82 -8.81 -0.44 6.51
CA ARG A 82 -9.73 -1.03 5.52
C ARG A 82 -9.05 -1.27 4.18
N MET A 83 -8.33 -0.28 3.66
CA MET A 83 -7.55 -0.42 2.43
C MET A 83 -6.51 -1.54 2.53
N LEU A 84 -5.78 -1.62 3.65
CA LEU A 84 -4.78 -2.66 3.86
C LEU A 84 -5.43 -4.05 3.88
N ILE A 85 -6.51 -4.23 4.62
CA ILE A 85 -7.26 -5.50 4.67
C ILE A 85 -7.76 -5.89 3.28
N GLU A 86 -8.29 -4.94 2.50
CA GLU A 86 -8.76 -5.22 1.15
C GLU A 86 -7.63 -5.64 0.20
N GLY A 87 -6.48 -4.98 0.28
CA GLY A 87 -5.29 -5.37 -0.49
C GLY A 87 -4.77 -6.76 -0.12
N LEU A 88 -4.84 -7.13 1.15
CA LEU A 88 -4.49 -8.49 1.61
C LEU A 88 -5.54 -9.51 1.15
N ARG A 89 -6.84 -9.18 1.19
CA ARG A 89 -7.91 -10.03 0.67
C ARG A 89 -7.71 -10.33 -0.83
N ASN A 90 -7.34 -9.32 -1.60
CA ASN A 90 -7.01 -9.49 -3.02
C ASN A 90 -5.75 -10.35 -3.21
N THR A 91 -4.75 -10.20 -2.34
CA THR A 91 -3.55 -11.04 -2.37
C THR A 91 -3.90 -12.50 -2.06
N ASP A 92 -4.76 -12.74 -1.07
CA ASP A 92 -5.22 -14.07 -0.69
C ASP A 92 -5.99 -14.75 -1.83
N ALA A 93 -6.89 -14.01 -2.48
CA ALA A 93 -7.62 -14.49 -3.66
C ALA A 93 -6.68 -14.86 -4.82
N ARG A 94 -5.63 -14.06 -5.08
CA ARG A 94 -4.63 -14.36 -6.11
C ARG A 94 -3.89 -15.66 -5.81
N VAL A 95 -3.45 -15.86 -4.57
CA VAL A 95 -2.78 -17.11 -4.18
C VAL A 95 -3.72 -18.31 -4.35
N ALA A 96 -4.99 -18.19 -3.97
CA ALA A 96 -5.98 -19.26 -4.12
C ALA A 96 -6.25 -19.62 -5.59
N ASN A 97 -6.08 -18.67 -6.50
CA ASN A 97 -6.24 -18.86 -7.95
C ASN A 97 -4.92 -19.23 -8.67
N ASP A 98 -3.85 -19.55 -7.95
CA ASP A 98 -2.50 -19.78 -8.50
C ASP A 98 -1.96 -18.59 -9.33
N GLU A 99 -2.46 -17.39 -9.07
CA GLU A 99 -2.00 -16.17 -9.71
C GLU A 99 -0.72 -15.64 -9.06
N PRO A 100 0.21 -15.04 -9.83
CA PRO A 100 1.44 -14.51 -9.28
C PRO A 100 1.17 -13.37 -8.30
N VAL A 101 1.86 -13.38 -7.16
CA VAL A 101 1.83 -12.29 -6.16
C VAL A 101 3.17 -11.57 -6.07
N SER A 102 3.14 -10.27 -5.75
CA SER A 102 4.33 -9.42 -5.80
C SER A 102 4.78 -8.98 -4.39
N PRO A 103 6.02 -9.31 -3.98
CA PRO A 103 6.59 -8.77 -2.75
C PRO A 103 6.62 -7.23 -2.72
N SER A 104 6.95 -6.59 -3.85
CA SER A 104 6.94 -5.11 -3.94
C SER A 104 5.57 -4.51 -3.64
N PHE A 105 4.50 -5.12 -4.17
CA PHE A 105 3.14 -4.64 -3.93
C PHE A 105 2.72 -4.88 -2.48
N LEU A 106 3.05 -6.04 -1.91
CA LEU A 106 2.81 -6.35 -0.50
C LEU A 106 3.45 -5.30 0.42
N PHE A 107 4.73 -5.00 0.24
CA PHE A 107 5.39 -3.97 1.07
C PHE A 107 4.84 -2.56 0.79
N ALA A 108 4.43 -2.27 -0.45
CA ALA A 108 3.76 -1.00 -0.77
C ALA A 108 2.47 -0.84 0.03
N LEU A 109 1.73 -1.93 0.24
CA LEU A 109 0.50 -1.98 1.02
C LEU A 109 0.76 -1.88 2.54
N LEU A 110 1.66 -2.72 3.07
CA LEU A 110 1.97 -2.78 4.51
C LEU A 110 2.58 -1.47 5.03
N MET A 111 3.37 -0.78 4.21
CA MET A 111 4.06 0.47 4.57
C MET A 111 3.30 1.73 4.15
N TRP A 112 2.17 1.60 3.44
CA TRP A 112 1.34 2.74 3.03
C TRP A 112 0.91 3.63 4.18
N PRO A 113 0.46 3.10 5.35
CA PRO A 113 0.07 3.98 6.45
C PRO A 113 1.21 4.86 6.95
N ALA A 114 2.43 4.30 7.06
CA ALA A 114 3.62 5.05 7.42
C ALA A 114 3.95 6.13 6.39
N PHE A 115 3.88 5.80 5.10
CA PHE A 115 4.06 6.75 4.00
C PHE A 115 3.09 7.93 4.10
N CYS A 116 1.78 7.68 4.24
CA CYS A 116 0.77 8.74 4.36
C CYS A 116 1.05 9.66 5.56
N ARG A 117 1.35 9.08 6.73
CA ARG A 117 1.63 9.86 7.94
C ARG A 117 2.87 10.75 7.76
N THR A 118 3.94 10.22 7.17
CA THR A 118 5.18 10.96 6.92
C THR A 118 4.99 12.04 5.86
N LEU A 119 4.25 11.75 4.78
CA LEU A 119 3.93 12.71 3.73
C LEU A 119 3.16 13.92 4.28
N ILE A 120 2.08 13.67 5.05
CA ILE A 120 1.29 14.73 5.67
C ILE A 120 2.15 15.59 6.61
N ALA A 121 3.07 14.98 7.37
CA ALA A 121 3.96 15.71 8.25
C ALA A 121 4.91 16.63 7.47
N LEU A 122 5.48 16.15 6.36
CA LEU A 122 6.36 16.95 5.49
C LEU A 122 5.62 18.08 4.79
N GLN A 123 4.40 17.83 4.30
CA GLN A 123 3.55 18.86 3.68
C GLN A 123 3.20 19.98 4.68
N ARG A 124 2.90 19.62 5.94
CA ARG A 124 2.66 20.60 7.02
C ARG A 124 3.89 21.44 7.37
N GLN A 125 5.09 20.95 7.05
CA GLN A 125 6.34 21.69 7.19
C GLN A 125 6.63 22.60 5.97
N GLY A 126 5.72 22.66 4.99
CA GLY A 126 5.89 23.48 3.79
C GLY A 126 6.82 22.88 2.73
N VAL A 127 7.18 21.60 2.85
CA VAL A 127 7.95 20.91 1.80
C VAL A 127 7.09 20.78 0.54
N GLN A 128 7.65 21.17 -0.61
CA GLN A 128 6.99 21.06 -1.91
C GLN A 128 6.51 19.64 -2.19
N GLU A 129 5.33 19.50 -2.80
CA GLU A 129 4.58 18.22 -2.85
C GLU A 129 5.40 17.05 -3.42
N GLU A 130 6.01 17.23 -4.59
CA GLU A 130 6.79 16.18 -5.25
C GLU A 130 8.03 15.77 -4.42
N GLU A 131 8.63 16.74 -3.75
CA GLU A 131 9.78 16.52 -2.87
C GLU A 131 9.35 15.84 -1.56
N ALA A 132 8.20 16.22 -1.01
CA ALA A 132 7.63 15.59 0.17
C ALA A 132 7.32 14.11 -0.08
N GLN A 133 6.81 13.76 -1.27
CA GLN A 133 6.55 12.38 -1.67
C GLN A 133 7.83 11.55 -1.74
N ARG A 134 8.88 12.05 -2.42
CA ARG A 134 10.18 11.37 -2.48
C ARG A 134 10.79 11.18 -1.09
N ARG A 135 10.85 12.24 -0.29
CA ARG A 135 11.39 12.18 1.07
C ARG A 135 10.60 11.23 1.98
N ALA A 136 9.27 11.20 1.86
CA ALA A 136 8.44 10.28 2.61
C ALA A 136 8.73 8.83 2.22
N ALA A 137 8.81 8.53 0.92
CA ALA A 137 9.13 7.20 0.41
C ALA A 137 10.50 6.73 0.90
N ASP A 138 11.52 7.58 0.81
CA ASP A 138 12.88 7.27 1.26
C ASP A 138 12.95 7.06 2.77
N ARG A 139 12.40 7.99 3.56
CA ARG A 139 12.45 7.94 5.03
C ARG A 139 11.77 6.69 5.57
N VAL A 140 10.55 6.39 5.12
CA VAL A 140 9.80 5.21 5.58
C VAL A 140 10.52 3.93 5.16
N THR A 141 11.12 3.90 3.97
CA THR A 141 11.90 2.74 3.52
C THR A 141 13.15 2.55 4.38
N LEU A 142 13.92 3.61 4.63
CA LEU A 142 15.15 3.55 5.41
C LEU A 142 14.90 3.10 6.86
N HIS A 143 13.89 3.66 7.52
CA HIS A 143 13.54 3.23 8.89
C HIS A 143 13.06 1.78 8.93
N GLN A 144 12.31 1.33 7.93
CA GLN A 144 11.88 -0.07 7.88
C GLN A 144 13.06 -1.05 7.70
N LEU A 145 14.12 -0.65 7.01
CA LEU A 145 15.32 -1.46 6.80
C LEU A 145 16.09 -1.76 8.09
N GLU A 146 15.91 -0.95 9.14
CA GLU A 146 16.49 -1.22 10.47
C GLU A 146 15.87 -2.46 11.14
N ARG A 147 14.65 -2.85 10.72
CA ARG A 147 13.92 -4.00 11.26
C ARG A 147 13.92 -5.20 10.31
N VAL A 148 13.65 -4.96 9.04
CA VAL A 148 13.40 -6.01 8.04
C VAL A 148 14.29 -5.75 6.84
N ALA A 149 15.13 -6.72 6.48
CA ALA A 149 15.98 -6.58 5.30
C ALA A 149 15.11 -6.68 4.04
N LEU A 150 14.78 -5.53 3.45
CA LEU A 150 14.03 -5.42 2.21
C LEU A 150 14.99 -5.20 1.03
N PRO A 151 15.24 -6.21 0.17
CA PRO A 151 16.10 -6.07 -0.99
C PRO A 151 15.68 -4.92 -1.92
N ARG A 152 16.66 -4.22 -2.52
CA ARG A 152 16.41 -3.11 -3.46
C ARG A 152 15.52 -3.46 -4.65
N ARG A 153 15.62 -4.71 -5.14
CA ARG A 153 14.73 -5.24 -6.19
C ARG A 153 13.25 -5.20 -5.83
N PHE A 154 12.93 -5.12 -4.53
CA PHE A 154 11.56 -5.00 -4.03
C PHE A 154 11.23 -3.59 -3.56
N SER A 155 12.14 -2.90 -2.86
CA SER A 155 11.88 -1.55 -2.35
C SER A 155 11.79 -0.49 -3.45
N LEU A 156 12.59 -0.57 -4.52
CA LEU A 156 12.52 0.40 -5.61
C LEU A 156 11.15 0.36 -6.32
N PRO A 157 10.65 -0.80 -6.78
CA PRO A 157 9.31 -0.85 -7.36
C PRO A 157 8.18 -0.49 -6.39
N MET A 158 8.35 -0.78 -5.11
CA MET A 158 7.41 -0.37 -4.07
C MET A 158 7.29 1.16 -4.00
N GLN A 159 8.41 1.87 -3.96
CA GLN A 159 8.41 3.33 -3.98
C GLN A 159 7.85 3.89 -5.29
N GLU A 160 8.16 3.28 -6.44
CA GLU A 160 7.56 3.67 -7.73
C GLU A 160 6.04 3.59 -7.72
N ILE A 161 5.44 2.56 -7.10
CA ILE A 161 3.99 2.43 -6.92
C ILE A 161 3.43 3.63 -6.16
N TRP A 162 4.09 4.07 -5.07
CA TRP A 162 3.69 5.24 -4.30
C TRP A 162 3.83 6.54 -5.09
N LEU A 163 4.97 6.76 -5.74
CA LEU A 163 5.23 8.01 -6.47
C LEU A 163 4.33 8.17 -7.71
N LEU A 164 3.86 7.07 -8.29
CA LEU A 164 2.86 7.12 -9.36
C LEU A 164 1.49 7.60 -8.86
N GLN A 165 1.18 7.47 -7.57
CA GLN A 165 -0.13 7.82 -7.02
C GLN A 165 -0.53 9.28 -7.28
N ALA A 166 0.44 10.21 -7.24
CA ALA A 166 0.20 11.63 -7.51
C ALA A 166 -0.05 11.93 -9.00
N ARG A 167 0.33 11.02 -9.90
CA ARG A 167 0.18 11.22 -11.35
C ARG A 167 -1.23 10.90 -11.83
N PHE A 168 -1.99 10.11 -11.08
CA PHE A 168 -3.34 9.71 -11.47
C PHE A 168 -4.34 10.88 -11.45
N ALA A 169 -4.10 11.95 -10.69
CA ALA A 169 -4.95 13.15 -10.72
C ALA A 169 -4.82 13.97 -12.02
N SER A 170 -3.74 13.79 -12.79
CA SER A 170 -3.48 14.61 -13.97
C SER A 170 -4.26 14.11 -15.20
N ARG A 171 -5.05 15.00 -15.81
CA ARG A 171 -5.69 14.78 -17.12
C ARG A 171 -4.90 15.36 -18.31
N GLN A 172 -3.70 15.92 -18.10
CA GLN A 172 -2.92 16.44 -19.22
C GLN A 172 -2.44 15.33 -20.17
N ARG A 173 -2.76 15.45 -21.47
CA ARG A 173 -2.44 14.45 -22.51
C ARG A 173 -1.06 13.83 -22.40
N LYS A 174 0.00 14.65 -22.43
CA LYS A 174 1.40 14.17 -22.35
C LYS A 174 1.68 13.39 -21.08
N ARG A 175 1.07 13.76 -19.95
CA ARG A 175 1.21 13.07 -18.67
C ARG A 175 0.44 11.76 -18.66
N VAL A 176 -0.76 11.72 -19.26
CA VAL A 176 -1.58 10.51 -19.37
C VAL A 176 -0.83 9.41 -20.13
N PHE A 177 -0.39 9.70 -21.35
CA PHE A 177 0.37 8.75 -22.17
C PHE A 177 1.66 8.27 -21.45
N ARG A 178 2.38 9.18 -20.77
CA ARG A 178 3.59 8.81 -20.02
C ARG A 178 3.29 7.90 -18.83
N THR A 179 2.17 8.10 -18.15
CA THR A 179 1.76 7.25 -17.02
C THR A 179 1.30 5.88 -17.51
N LEU A 180 0.50 5.80 -18.60
CA LEU A 180 0.11 4.52 -19.22
C LEU A 180 1.32 3.68 -19.65
N ALA A 181 2.33 4.33 -20.24
CA ALA A 181 3.54 3.64 -20.71
C ALA A 181 4.49 3.23 -19.57
N HIS A 182 4.22 3.59 -18.31
CA HIS A 182 5.13 3.30 -17.22
C HIS A 182 5.15 1.79 -16.89
N PRO A 183 6.33 1.15 -16.69
CA PRO A 183 6.42 -0.29 -16.42
C PRO A 183 5.62 -0.77 -15.20
N ARG A 184 5.39 0.14 -14.24
CA ARG A 184 4.62 -0.12 -13.01
C ARG A 184 3.19 0.38 -13.04
N PHE A 185 2.69 0.84 -14.18
CA PHE A 185 1.35 1.37 -14.30
C PHE A 185 0.30 0.41 -13.74
N ARG A 186 0.33 -0.87 -14.14
CA ARG A 186 -0.65 -1.86 -13.68
C ARG A 186 -0.71 -1.98 -12.16
N ALA A 187 0.45 -2.16 -11.52
CA ALA A 187 0.54 -2.25 -10.07
C ALA A 187 0.10 -0.93 -9.39
N ALA A 188 0.45 0.22 -9.96
CA ALA A 188 0.06 1.52 -9.39
C ALA A 188 -1.44 1.80 -9.55
N PHE A 189 -2.06 1.34 -10.64
CA PHE A 189 -3.51 1.43 -10.86
C PHE A 189 -4.27 0.48 -9.93
N ASP A 190 -3.79 -0.77 -9.78
CA ASP A 190 -4.34 -1.70 -8.77
C ASP A 190 -4.27 -1.09 -7.36
N PHE A 191 -3.20 -0.36 -7.06
CA PHE A 191 -3.05 0.37 -5.80
C PHE A 191 -4.00 1.58 -5.69
N LEU A 192 -4.27 2.31 -6.77
CA LEU A 192 -5.27 3.38 -6.80
C LEU A 192 -6.68 2.85 -6.51
N MET A 193 -7.05 1.70 -7.09
CA MET A 193 -8.33 1.04 -6.79
C MET A 193 -8.45 0.70 -5.30
N LEU A 194 -7.38 0.25 -4.65
CA LEU A 194 -7.36 0.03 -3.20
C LEU A 194 -7.54 1.34 -2.41
N ARG A 195 -6.94 2.45 -2.88
CA ARG A 195 -7.12 3.76 -2.23
C ARG A 195 -8.57 4.24 -2.29
N GLN A 196 -9.33 3.88 -3.32
CA GLN A 196 -10.76 4.17 -3.41
C GLN A 196 -11.56 3.55 -2.23
N VAL A 197 -11.12 2.41 -1.69
CA VAL A 197 -11.71 1.78 -0.51
C VAL A 197 -11.51 2.64 0.75
N ALA A 198 -10.41 3.41 0.81
CA ALA A 198 -10.13 4.33 1.89
C ALA A 198 -10.82 5.68 1.72
N SER A 199 -10.95 6.19 0.49
CA SER A 199 -11.63 7.46 0.19
C SER A 199 -12.40 7.41 -1.14
N PRO A 200 -13.68 7.83 -1.17
CA PRO A 200 -14.45 7.92 -2.41
C PRO A 200 -13.89 8.96 -3.40
N ASP A 201 -13.04 9.89 -2.95
CA ASP A 201 -12.44 10.93 -3.79
C ASP A 201 -11.63 10.38 -4.98
N HIS A 202 -11.25 9.10 -4.93
CA HIS A 202 -10.52 8.44 -6.01
C HIS A 202 -11.44 7.82 -7.08
N ALA A 203 -12.76 7.88 -6.94
CA ALA A 203 -13.69 7.23 -7.87
C ALA A 203 -13.53 7.74 -9.32
N ALA A 204 -13.53 9.07 -9.52
CA ALA A 204 -13.39 9.67 -10.84
C ALA A 204 -12.01 9.38 -11.47
N ASP A 205 -10.94 9.31 -10.65
CA ASP A 205 -9.63 8.86 -11.13
C ASP A 205 -9.68 7.39 -11.56
N VAL A 206 -10.23 6.51 -10.74
CA VAL A 206 -10.31 5.07 -11.05
C VAL A 206 -11.11 4.83 -12.32
N GLU A 207 -12.24 5.50 -12.51
CA GLU A 207 -13.08 5.41 -13.70
C GLU A 207 -12.32 5.88 -14.94
N PHE A 208 -11.78 7.10 -14.93
CA PHE A 208 -11.01 7.63 -16.05
C PHE A 208 -9.86 6.70 -16.46
N TRP A 209 -9.07 6.21 -15.51
CA TRP A 209 -7.93 5.36 -15.82
C TRP A 209 -8.34 3.95 -16.23
N ARG A 210 -9.50 3.44 -15.79
CA ARG A 210 -10.06 2.17 -16.27
C ARG A 210 -10.38 2.24 -17.75
N ASP A 211 -11.01 3.33 -18.18
CA ASP A 211 -11.40 3.54 -19.57
C ASP A 211 -10.19 3.85 -20.45
N ALA A 212 -9.27 4.68 -19.96
CA ALA A 212 -8.06 5.05 -20.69
C ALA A 212 -7.16 3.86 -21.06
N GLN A 213 -7.25 2.75 -20.32
CA GLN A 213 -6.51 1.51 -20.60
C GLN A 213 -7.10 0.71 -21.78
N GLN A 214 -8.37 0.92 -22.10
CA GLN A 214 -9.11 0.16 -23.11
C GLN A 214 -9.19 0.89 -24.45
N GLN A 215 -8.96 2.20 -24.45
CA GLN A 215 -9.11 3.07 -25.61
C GLN A 215 -7.88 3.06 -26.53
N SER A 216 -8.13 3.18 -27.83
CA SER A 216 -7.09 3.44 -28.81
C SER A 216 -6.56 4.88 -28.71
N GLY A 217 -5.39 5.16 -29.29
CA GLY A 217 -4.70 6.44 -29.12
C GLY A 217 -5.50 7.69 -29.54
N GLN A 218 -6.48 7.56 -30.44
CA GLN A 218 -7.32 8.68 -30.88
C GLN A 218 -8.56 8.85 -29.98
N GLU A 219 -9.19 7.75 -29.57
CA GLU A 219 -10.30 7.75 -28.60
C GLU A 219 -9.86 8.30 -27.24
N LEU A 220 -8.65 7.92 -26.79
CA LEU A 220 -8.07 8.43 -25.55
C LEU A 220 -7.82 9.94 -25.58
N VAL A 221 -7.46 10.50 -26.74
CA VAL A 221 -7.27 11.95 -26.87
C VAL A 221 -8.58 12.68 -26.70
N SER A 222 -9.65 12.20 -27.34
CA SER A 222 -10.98 12.77 -27.19
C SER A 222 -11.51 12.67 -25.75
N ALA A 223 -11.30 11.54 -25.07
CA ALA A 223 -11.70 11.37 -23.66
C ALA A 223 -10.93 12.32 -22.71
N ILE A 224 -9.63 12.53 -22.97
CA ILE A 224 -8.80 13.48 -22.21
C ILE A 224 -9.29 14.92 -22.39
N GLU A 225 -9.64 15.30 -23.61
CA GLU A 225 -10.14 16.65 -23.92
C GLU A 225 -11.51 16.90 -23.27
N ALA A 226 -12.40 15.91 -23.28
CA ALA A 226 -13.69 15.97 -22.59
C ALA A 226 -13.53 16.12 -21.06
N ALA A 227 -12.69 15.29 -20.43
CA ALA A 227 -12.43 15.36 -18.99
C ALA A 227 -11.73 16.66 -18.55
N GLY A 228 -10.95 17.28 -19.45
CA GLY A 228 -10.33 18.58 -19.21
C GLY A 228 -11.33 19.74 -19.26
N ALA A 229 -12.38 19.63 -20.09
CA ALA A 229 -13.45 20.62 -20.18
C ALA A 229 -14.35 20.61 -18.93
N GLU A 230 -14.77 19.43 -18.47
CA GLU A 230 -15.60 19.27 -17.26
C GLU A 230 -14.93 19.82 -16.00
N ALA A 231 -13.63 19.54 -15.81
CA ALA A 231 -12.87 20.07 -14.68
C ALA A 231 -12.70 21.60 -14.72
N SER A 232 -12.79 22.21 -15.90
CA SER A 232 -12.73 23.67 -16.08
C SER A 232 -14.08 24.33 -15.81
N GLU A 233 -15.20 23.63 -16.04
CA GLU A 233 -16.55 24.09 -15.73
C GLU A 233 -16.89 23.96 -14.23
N GLU A 234 -16.49 22.88 -13.56
CA GLU A 234 -16.68 22.72 -12.10
C GLU A 234 -15.86 23.70 -11.28
N GLY A 235 -14.68 24.12 -11.76
CA GLY A 235 -13.86 25.16 -11.13
C GLY A 235 -14.34 26.59 -11.38
N ALA A 236 -15.35 26.77 -12.25
CA ALA A 236 -15.93 28.07 -12.61
C ALA A 236 -17.33 28.30 -12.02
N ALA A 237 -17.88 27.34 -11.27
CA ALA A 237 -19.11 27.52 -10.51
C ALA A 237 -18.84 28.35 -9.23
N PRO A 238 -19.60 29.44 -8.99
CA PRO A 238 -19.33 30.42 -7.93
C PRO A 238 -19.69 29.93 -6.51
#